data_AF-A0A136J6U3-F1
#
_entry.id   AF-A0A136J6U3-F1
#
_cell.length_a   1.000
_cell.length_b   1.000
_cell.length_c   1.000
_cell.angle_alpha   90.00
_cell.angle_beta   90.00
_cell.angle_gamma   90.00
#
_symmetry.space_group_name_H-M   'P 1'
#
loop_
_entity.id
_entity.type
_entity.pdbx_description
1 polymer ?
#
loop_
_entity_poly.entity_id
_entity_poly.type
_entity_poly.pdbx_seq_one_letter_code
_entity_poly.pdbx_strand_id
1 'polypeptide(L)'
;MAATQSHQDKMDISTTSVLSTISSTAAKKSSKSLELATSTIRAPPHAYIHLQLLSSSPPSGLEEQIDALQVKSYCSAALKQFLGLHGTAISFDILKVEDSEGWIRVSRDDLAAF
;
A
#
# COMPACT_ATOMS: atom_id res chain seq x y z
N MET A 1 -8.49 -9.73 78.23
CA MET A 1 -7.55 -8.69 77.73
C MET A 1 -6.15 -9.29 77.80
N ALA A 2 -5.53 -9.60 76.67
CA ALA A 2 -4.15 -10.08 76.58
C ALA A 2 -3.49 -9.49 75.32
N ALA A 3 -2.20 -9.22 75.41
CA ALA A 3 -1.43 -8.30 74.59
C ALA A 3 -0.70 -8.97 73.40
N THR A 4 -0.43 -8.15 72.37
CA THR A 4 0.77 -8.04 71.51
C THR A 4 1.61 -9.30 71.16
N GLN A 5 1.80 -9.59 69.87
CA GLN A 5 2.96 -9.15 69.04
C GLN A 5 3.23 -10.08 67.83
N SER A 6 3.58 -9.42 66.73
CA SER A 6 4.08 -9.81 65.41
C SER A 6 4.94 -11.07 65.26
N HIS A 7 4.74 -11.80 64.16
CA HIS A 7 5.85 -12.40 63.40
C HIS A 7 5.53 -12.45 61.90
N GLN A 8 6.47 -11.94 61.12
CA GLN A 8 6.51 -11.92 59.66
C GLN A 8 7.37 -13.10 59.22
N ASP A 9 6.81 -14.01 58.42
CA ASP A 9 7.61 -14.95 57.63
C ASP A 9 7.47 -14.64 56.14
N LYS A 10 8.58 -14.82 55.44
CA LYS A 10 8.88 -14.32 54.11
C LYS A 10 9.24 -15.55 53.25
N MET A 11 8.75 -15.60 52.02
CA MET A 11 9.19 -16.49 50.92
C MET A 11 8.75 -17.97 51.10
N ASP A 12 8.40 -18.77 50.08
CA ASP A 12 8.86 -18.85 48.70
C ASP A 12 7.78 -19.38 47.73
N ILE A 13 8.03 -19.04 46.47
CA ILE A 13 7.41 -19.54 45.24
C ILE A 13 7.48 -21.07 45.12
N SER A 14 6.41 -21.69 44.62
CA SER A 14 6.48 -22.84 43.71
C SER A 14 5.11 -23.14 43.11
N THR A 15 4.88 -22.60 41.92
CA THR A 15 3.84 -23.06 40.99
C THR A 15 4.22 -24.45 40.50
N THR A 16 3.64 -25.50 41.08
CA THR A 16 3.81 -26.87 40.56
C THR A 16 2.81 -27.12 39.44
N SER A 17 3.13 -26.64 38.24
CA SER A 17 2.54 -27.17 37.01
C SER A 17 3.32 -28.42 36.61
N VAL A 18 2.63 -29.56 36.62
CA VAL A 18 3.15 -30.87 36.21
C VAL A 18 3.73 -30.81 34.78
N LEU A 19 5.05 -30.95 34.65
CA LEU A 19 5.70 -31.09 33.35
C LEU A 19 5.92 -32.57 33.07
N SER A 20 5.16 -33.07 32.10
CA SER A 20 5.31 -34.43 31.57
C SER A 20 6.66 -34.55 30.86
N THR A 21 7.42 -35.58 31.23
CA THR A 21 8.65 -36.02 30.58
C THR A 21 8.42 -36.27 29.09
N ILE A 22 9.11 -35.52 28.22
CA ILE A 22 9.20 -35.86 26.81
C ILE A 22 10.65 -36.18 26.50
N SER A 23 10.88 -37.46 26.21
CA SER A 23 12.18 -38.06 25.94
C SER A 23 12.84 -37.44 24.70
N SER A 24 14.14 -37.18 24.81
CA SER A 24 14.99 -36.60 23.78
C SER A 24 15.16 -37.54 22.58
N THR A 25 14.74 -37.11 21.40
CA THR A 25 15.38 -37.52 20.14
C THR A 25 15.62 -36.29 19.28
N ALA A 26 16.90 -36.09 18.94
CA ALA A 26 17.37 -34.98 18.14
C ALA A 26 16.76 -35.04 16.73
N ALA A 27 15.89 -34.09 16.41
CA ALA A 27 15.42 -33.84 15.05
C ALA A 27 15.88 -32.45 14.63
N LYS A 28 16.84 -32.39 13.71
CA LYS A 28 17.18 -31.18 12.96
C LYS A 28 15.92 -30.71 12.24
N LYS A 29 15.25 -29.67 12.77
CA LYS A 29 14.13 -29.03 12.09
C LYS A 29 14.66 -27.72 11.51
N SER A 30 14.79 -27.70 10.20
CA SER A 30 14.96 -26.47 9.43
C SER A 30 13.97 -25.43 9.92
N SER A 31 14.45 -24.22 10.19
CA SER A 31 13.62 -23.08 10.56
C SER A 31 12.68 -22.76 9.39
N LYS A 32 11.51 -23.37 9.39
CA LYS A 32 10.43 -23.01 8.47
C LYS A 32 9.96 -21.61 8.89
N SER A 33 10.17 -20.62 8.02
CA SER A 33 9.56 -19.31 8.18
C SER A 33 8.06 -19.50 8.39
N LEU A 34 7.54 -19.04 9.54
CA LEU A 34 6.12 -19.06 9.85
C LEU A 34 5.53 -17.77 9.25
N GLU A 35 5.03 -17.87 8.03
CA GLU A 35 4.29 -16.80 7.37
C GLU A 35 2.99 -16.54 8.16
N LEU A 36 2.98 -15.46 8.96
CA LEU A 36 1.92 -15.20 9.94
C LEU A 36 0.58 -14.79 9.30
N ALA A 37 0.63 -14.12 8.14
CA ALA A 37 -0.52 -13.85 7.28
C ALA A 37 -0.02 -13.28 5.95
N THR A 38 -0.52 -13.82 4.84
CA THR A 38 -0.40 -13.19 3.52
C THR A 38 -1.77 -12.73 3.07
N SER A 39 -1.86 -11.43 2.79
CA SER A 39 -3.06 -10.82 2.24
C SER A 39 -2.71 -10.23 0.89
N THR A 40 -3.36 -10.73 -0.16
CA THR A 40 -3.32 -10.13 -1.49
C THR A 40 -4.52 -9.21 -1.62
N ILE A 41 -4.29 -7.94 -1.93
CA ILE A 41 -5.35 -6.99 -2.25
C ILE A 41 -5.97 -7.44 -3.58
N ARG A 42 -7.11 -8.14 -3.52
CA ARG A 42 -7.77 -8.72 -4.71
C ARG A 42 -8.38 -7.67 -5.63
N ALA A 43 -8.81 -6.54 -5.08
CA ALA A 43 -9.48 -5.46 -5.81
C ALA A 43 -9.00 -4.10 -5.29
N PRO A 44 -7.86 -3.58 -5.79
CA PRO A 44 -7.42 -2.24 -5.43
C PRO A 44 -8.45 -1.19 -5.90
N PRO A 45 -8.79 -0.18 -5.11
CA PRO A 45 -9.81 0.82 -5.49
C PRO A 45 -9.37 1.74 -6.62
N HIS A 46 -8.05 1.92 -6.77
CA HIS A 46 -7.45 2.80 -7.75
C HIS A 46 -6.47 2.07 -8.64
N ALA A 47 -6.34 2.58 -9.86
CA ALA A 47 -5.31 2.22 -10.80
C ALA A 47 -4.39 3.42 -11.04
N TYR A 48 -3.13 3.13 -11.36
CA TYR A 48 -2.09 4.12 -11.57
C TYR A 48 -1.60 4.03 -13.01
N ILE A 49 -1.53 5.19 -13.67
CA ILE A 49 -1.18 5.32 -15.07
C ILE A 49 0.03 6.23 -15.17
N HIS A 50 1.01 5.82 -15.96
CA HIS A 50 2.16 6.63 -16.34
C HIS A 50 1.99 7.05 -17.80
N LEU A 51 2.01 8.35 -18.04
CA LEU A 51 1.82 8.95 -19.35
C LEU A 51 3.08 9.70 -19.75
N GLN A 52 3.41 9.67 -21.04
CA GLN A 52 4.48 10.44 -21.65
C GLN A 52 3.92 11.25 -22.82
N LEU A 53 4.21 12.54 -22.85
CA LEU A 53 3.86 13.41 -23.97
C LEU A 53 4.86 13.19 -25.11
N LEU A 54 4.36 12.84 -26.29
CA LEU A 54 5.14 12.71 -27.52
C LEU A 54 4.73 13.81 -28.50
N SER A 55 5.67 14.69 -28.85
CA SER A 55 5.46 15.78 -29.78
C SER A 55 6.29 15.59 -31.04
N SER A 56 5.67 15.79 -32.20
CA SER A 56 6.34 15.70 -33.50
C SER A 56 7.05 17.00 -33.90
N SER A 57 7.01 18.04 -33.06
CA SER A 57 7.66 19.31 -33.34
C SER A 57 9.19 19.15 -33.31
N PRO A 58 9.95 19.77 -34.23
CA PRO A 58 11.41 19.73 -34.16
C PRO A 58 11.88 20.27 -32.81
N PRO A 59 12.85 19.61 -32.16
CA PRO A 59 13.30 20.00 -30.82
C PRO A 59 13.86 21.42 -30.90
N SER A 60 13.12 22.38 -30.34
CA SER A 60 13.51 23.80 -30.34
C SER A 60 14.59 24.06 -29.27
N GLY A 61 15.43 23.06 -28.97
CA GLY A 61 16.43 23.07 -27.90
C GLY A 61 15.86 23.13 -26.48
N LEU A 62 14.54 23.20 -26.33
CA LEU A 62 13.83 23.18 -25.06
C LEU A 62 13.13 21.82 -24.94
N GLU A 63 13.51 21.04 -23.93
CA GLU A 63 12.76 19.88 -23.47
C GLU A 63 11.31 20.33 -23.22
N GLU A 64 10.34 19.63 -23.81
CA GLU A 64 8.93 20.02 -23.73
C GLU A 64 8.38 19.64 -22.35
N GLN A 65 8.56 20.55 -21.39
CA GLN A 65 8.10 20.36 -20.04
C GLN A 65 6.58 20.55 -19.98
N ILE A 66 5.87 19.50 -19.57
CA ILE A 66 4.43 19.51 -19.33
C ILE A 66 4.15 19.93 -17.89
N ASP A 67 3.11 20.75 -17.69
CA ASP A 67 2.63 21.10 -16.36
C ASP A 67 1.36 20.31 -15.99
N ALA A 68 0.97 20.36 -14.70
CA ALA A 68 -0.22 19.66 -14.23
C ALA A 68 -1.52 20.17 -14.86
N LEU A 69 -1.58 21.43 -15.29
CA LEU A 69 -2.77 22.01 -15.91
C LEU A 69 -2.95 21.48 -17.35
N GLN A 70 -1.85 21.35 -18.09
CA GLN A 70 -1.78 20.75 -19.41
C GLN A 70 -2.14 19.28 -19.37
N VAL A 71 -1.61 18.50 -18.42
CA VAL A 71 -2.02 17.10 -18.21
C VAL A 71 -3.54 17.02 -18.02
N LYS A 72 -4.12 17.85 -17.12
CA LYS A 72 -5.59 17.87 -16.94
C LYS A 72 -6.33 18.23 -18.21
N SER A 73 -5.86 19.25 -18.93
CA SER A 73 -6.50 19.75 -20.15
C SER A 73 -6.48 18.68 -21.25
N TYR A 74 -5.34 18.03 -21.48
CA TYR A 74 -5.18 16.98 -22.48
C TYR A 74 -6.02 15.76 -22.16
N CYS A 75 -5.95 15.23 -20.93
CA CYS A 75 -6.78 14.09 -20.53
C CYS A 75 -8.26 14.42 -20.62
N SER A 76 -8.70 15.58 -20.10
CA SER A 76 -10.12 15.96 -20.13
C SER A 76 -10.64 16.17 -21.54
N ALA A 77 -9.84 16.77 -22.42
CA ALA A 77 -10.21 16.98 -23.83
C ALA A 77 -10.29 15.65 -24.58
N ALA A 78 -9.30 14.77 -24.43
CA ALA A 78 -9.28 13.46 -25.08
C ALA A 78 -10.44 12.57 -24.63
N LEU A 79 -10.68 12.47 -23.31
CA LEU A 79 -11.79 11.70 -22.75
C LEU A 79 -13.14 12.24 -23.23
N LYS A 80 -13.30 13.57 -23.28
CA LYS A 80 -14.52 14.18 -23.82
C LYS A 80 -14.69 13.91 -25.32
N GLN A 81 -13.61 13.92 -26.10
CA GLN A 81 -13.66 13.64 -27.54
C GLN A 81 -13.99 12.18 -27.83
N PHE A 82 -13.50 11.24 -27.03
CA PHE A 82 -13.67 9.82 -27.27
C PHE A 82 -14.94 9.24 -26.62
N LEU A 83 -15.30 9.71 -25.43
CA LEU A 83 -16.43 9.19 -24.62
C LEU A 83 -17.59 10.19 -24.46
N GLY A 84 -17.46 11.41 -25.00
CA GLY A 84 -18.48 12.45 -24.90
C GLY A 84 -18.68 12.94 -23.46
N LEU A 85 -19.95 13.10 -23.07
CA LEU A 85 -20.32 13.54 -21.72
C LEU A 85 -19.82 12.57 -20.65
N HIS A 86 -19.77 11.26 -20.94
CA HIS A 86 -19.32 10.26 -19.98
C HIS A 86 -17.85 10.44 -19.60
N GLY A 87 -16.98 10.75 -20.57
CA GLY A 87 -15.56 11.00 -20.30
C GLY A 87 -15.31 12.19 -19.39
N THR A 88 -16.23 13.16 -19.35
CA THR A 88 -16.15 14.31 -18.41
C THR A 88 -16.51 13.94 -16.97
N ALA A 89 -17.18 12.80 -16.77
CA ALA A 89 -17.54 12.29 -15.45
C ALA A 89 -16.46 11.37 -14.84
N ILE A 90 -15.47 10.95 -15.62
CA ILE A 90 -14.36 10.13 -15.13
C ILE A 90 -13.47 10.99 -14.24
N SER A 91 -13.43 10.66 -12.95
CA SER A 91 -12.59 11.35 -11.98
C SER A 91 -11.18 10.78 -11.98
N PHE A 92 -10.18 11.64 -12.15
CA PHE A 92 -8.78 11.28 -12.03
C PHE A 92 -7.99 12.36 -11.28
N ASP A 93 -6.92 11.97 -10.61
CA ASP A 93 -6.02 12.91 -9.92
C ASP A 93 -4.58 12.75 -10.40
N ILE A 94 -3.88 13.88 -10.46
CA ILE A 94 -2.47 13.92 -10.83
C ILE A 94 -1.64 13.75 -9.56
N LEU A 95 -0.70 12.82 -9.59
CA LEU A 95 0.18 12.50 -8.48
C LEU A 95 1.52 13.22 -8.59
N LYS A 96 2.08 13.21 -9.80
CA LYS A 96 3.38 13.79 -10.11
C LYS A 96 3.41 14.17 -11.59
N VAL A 97 4.11 15.24 -11.90
CA VAL A 97 4.49 15.62 -13.26
C VAL A 97 5.97 15.95 -13.24
N GLU A 98 6.72 15.41 -14.19
CA GLU A 98 8.16 15.61 -14.32
C GLU A 98 8.51 15.60 -15.80
N ASP A 99 9.18 16.64 -16.28
CA ASP A 99 9.52 16.85 -17.69
C ASP A 99 8.31 16.65 -18.61
N SER A 100 8.32 15.64 -19.48
CA SER A 100 7.20 15.31 -20.37
C SER A 100 6.35 14.13 -19.85
N GLU A 101 6.51 13.74 -18.60
CA GLU A 101 5.86 12.58 -17.98
C GLU A 101 4.88 12.96 -16.88
N GLY A 102 3.79 12.20 -16.78
CA GLY A 102 2.74 12.40 -15.78
C GLY A 102 2.27 11.10 -15.16
N TRP A 103 2.08 11.09 -13.84
CA TRP A 103 1.49 9.98 -13.10
C TRP A 103 0.09 10.35 -12.64
N ILE A 104 -0.88 9.52 -13.00
CA ILE A 104 -2.30 9.75 -12.72
C ILE A 104 -2.86 8.57 -11.93
N ARG A 105 -3.75 8.86 -10.97
CA ARG A 105 -4.65 7.86 -10.37
C ARG A 105 -6.06 8.00 -10.93
N VAL A 106 -6.71 6.86 -11.14
CA VAL A 106 -8.10 6.77 -11.58
C VAL A 106 -8.81 5.66 -10.78
N SER A 107 -10.13 5.74 -10.66
CA SER A 107 -10.94 4.63 -10.12
C SER A 107 -10.73 3.37 -10.96
N ARG A 108 -10.64 2.21 -10.32
CA ARG A 108 -10.37 0.95 -11.03
C ARG A 108 -11.44 0.60 -12.06
N ASP A 109 -12.69 0.97 -11.80
CA ASP A 109 -13.81 0.72 -12.71
C ASP A 109 -13.73 1.56 -14.00
N ASP A 110 -13.11 2.74 -13.92
CA ASP A 110 -12.93 3.65 -15.07
C ASP A 110 -11.64 3.37 -15.85
N LEU A 111 -10.71 2.57 -15.31
CA LEU A 111 -9.42 2.26 -15.94
C LEU A 111 -9.56 1.71 -17.37
N ALA A 112 -10.60 0.92 -17.63
CA ALA A 112 -10.82 0.32 -18.95
C ALA A 112 -11.32 1.33 -19.99
N ALA A 113 -11.92 2.43 -19.55
CA ALA A 113 -12.44 3.49 -20.41
C ALA A 113 -11.46 4.66 -20.58
N PHE A 114 -10.53 4.82 -19.63
CA PHE A 114 -9.49 5.84 -19.65
C PHE A 114 -8.42 5.55 -20.72
#